data_AF-A0A814QM63-F1
#
_entry.id   AF-A0A814QM63-F1
#
_cell.length_a   1.000
_cell.length_b   1.000
_cell.length_c   1.000
_cell.angle_alpha   90.00
_cell.angle_beta   90.00
_cell.angle_gamma   90.00
#
_symmetry.space_group_name_H-M   'P 1'
#
loop_
_entity.id
_entity.type
_entity.pdbx_description
1 polymer ?
#
loop_
_entity_poly.entity_id
_entity_poly.type
_entity_poly.pdbx_seq_one_letter_code
_entity_poly.pdbx_strand_id
1 'polypeptide(L)' 'HASAGPVAYGICQAGCAALAVACYSAAGAVFGTVTAGIGTPPAIMACNSAFGVCSAKCALIALAPTP' A
#
# COMPACT_ATOMS: atom_id res chain seq x y z
N HIS A 1 -26.43 7.08 1.93
CA HIS A 1 -25.08 7.21 1.34
C HIS A 1 -23.94 7.09 2.37
N ALA A 2 -24.16 6.45 3.54
CA ALA A 2 -23.22 6.50 4.67
C ALA A 2 -22.00 5.54 4.61
N SER A 3 -21.86 4.70 3.58
CA SER A 3 -20.83 3.65 3.51
C SER A 3 -19.76 3.87 2.43
N ALA A 4 -19.84 4.97 1.68
CA ALA A 4 -18.96 5.21 0.53
C ALA A 4 -17.50 5.45 0.93
N GLY A 5 -17.24 6.14 2.06
CA GLY A 5 -15.89 6.42 2.56
C GLY A 5 -15.08 5.14 2.87
N PRO A 6 -15.59 4.23 3.72
CA PRO A 6 -14.90 2.97 4.04
C PRO A 6 -14.68 2.07 2.83
N VAL A 7 -15.65 1.98 1.92
CA VAL A 7 -15.53 1.17 0.70
C VAL A 7 -14.47 1.76 -0.23
N ALA A 8 -14.49 3.07 -0.46
CA ALA A 8 -13.49 3.75 -1.30
C ALA A 8 -12.08 3.66 -0.70
N TYR A 9 -11.95 3.78 0.63
CA TYR A 9 -10.69 3.54 1.33
C TYR A 9 -10.18 2.11 1.13
N GLY A 10 -11.07 1.12 1.28
CA GLY A 10 -10.73 -0.30 1.07
C GLY A 10 -10.25 -0.58 -0.36
N ILE A 11 -10.90 0.01 -1.36
CA ILE A 11 -10.49 -0.12 -2.77
C ILE A 11 -9.11 0.52 -2.99
N CYS A 12 -8.88 1.71 -2.44
CA CYS A 12 -7.58 2.39 -2.54
C CYS A 12 -6.45 1.56 -1.91
N GLN A 13 -6.69 1.01 -0.71
CA GLN A 13 -5.73 0.16 -0.02
C GLN A 13 -5.45 -1.14 -0.79
N ALA A 14 -6.48 -1.76 -1.37
CA ALA A 14 -6.30 -2.94 -2.22
C ALA A 14 -5.43 -2.62 -3.45
N GLY A 15 -5.64 -1.47 -4.07
CA GLY A 15 -4.80 -0.99 -5.18
C GLY A 15 -3.33 -0.78 -4.77
N CYS A 16 -3.08 -0.11 -3.64
CA CYS A 16 -1.73 0.06 -3.12
C CYS A 16 -1.06 -1.28 -2.80
N ALA A 17 -1.79 -2.24 -2.24
CA ALA A 17 -1.27 -3.58 -1.95
C ALA A 17 -0.93 -4.35 -3.23
N ALA A 18 -1.75 -4.24 -4.28
CA ALA A 18 -1.45 -4.84 -5.58
C ALA A 18 -0.16 -4.28 -6.20
N LEU A 19 0.06 -2.96 -6.10
CA LEU A 19 1.31 -2.32 -6.53
C LEU A 19 2.52 -2.81 -5.73
N ALA A 20 2.36 -3.00 -4.41
CA ALA A 20 3.41 -3.53 -3.55
C ALA A 20 3.79 -4.96 -3.95
N VAL A 21 2.80 -5.82 -4.20
CA VAL A 21 3.00 -7.20 -4.69
C VAL A 21 3.74 -7.20 -6.03
N ALA A 22 3.35 -6.35 -6.97
CA ALA A 22 4.01 -6.25 -8.26
C ALA A 22 5.48 -5.78 -8.13
N CYS A 23 5.74 -4.79 -7.30
CA CYS A 23 7.08 -4.27 -7.04
C CYS A 23 8.00 -5.33 -6.39
N TYR A 24 7.48 -6.05 -5.39
CA TYR A 24 8.21 -7.16 -4.76
C TYR A 24 8.49 -8.29 -5.74
N SER A 25 7.51 -8.62 -6.60
CA SER A 25 7.65 -9.66 -7.62
C SER A 25 8.74 -9.30 -8.62
N ALA A 26 8.81 -8.03 -9.06
CA ALA A 26 9.90 -7.52 -9.90
C ALA A 26 11.27 -7.57 -9.20
N ALA A 27 11.29 -7.44 -7.87
CA ALA A 27 12.49 -7.58 -7.04
C ALA A 27 12.82 -9.04 -6.65
N GLY A 28 12.05 -10.02 -7.12
CA GLY A 28 12.26 -11.45 -6.84
C GLY A 28 11.88 -11.88 -5.42
N ALA A 29 11.04 -11.12 -4.72
CA ALA A 29 10.57 -11.43 -3.38
C ALA A 29 9.04 -11.54 -3.33
N VAL A 30 8.53 -12.18 -2.27
CA VAL A 30 7.08 -12.24 -2.01
C VAL A 30 6.72 -11.17 -0.98
N PHE A 31 5.66 -10.41 -1.25
CA PHE A 31 5.21 -9.38 -0.31
C PHE A 31 4.82 -9.99 1.03
N GLY A 32 5.29 -9.39 2.13
CA GLY A 32 5.04 -9.86 3.50
C GLY A 32 5.97 -10.97 4.01
N THR A 33 6.88 -11.50 3.18
CA THR A 33 7.85 -12.53 3.63
C THR A 33 9.21 -11.96 4.05
N VAL A 34 9.44 -10.67 3.80
CA VAL A 34 10.70 -10.00 4.12
C VAL A 34 10.57 -9.27 5.44
N THR A 35 11.27 -9.74 6.46
CA THR A 35 11.41 -9.03 7.75
C THR A 35 12.34 -7.83 7.56
N ALA A 36 11.87 -6.62 7.86
CA ALA A 36 12.69 -5.41 7.79
C ALA A 36 13.89 -5.51 8.76
N GLY A 37 15.11 -5.35 8.25
CA GLY A 37 16.36 -5.45 9.01
C GLY A 37 17.57 -5.01 8.19
N ILE A 38 18.77 -5.06 8.79
CA ILE A 38 20.02 -4.55 8.19
C ILE A 38 20.37 -5.24 6.84
N GLY A 39 19.79 -6.41 6.55
CA GLY A 39 19.95 -7.13 5.27
C GLY A 39 18.83 -6.95 4.25
N THR A 40 17.83 -6.08 4.50
CA THR A 40 16.72 -5.91 3.56
C THR A 40 17.22 -5.29 2.24
N PRO A 41 16.91 -5.89 1.08
CA PRO A 41 17.34 -5.34 -0.20
C PRO A 41 16.82 -3.91 -0.41
N PRO A 42 17.62 -2.98 -0.97
CA PRO A 42 17.20 -1.60 -1.20
C PRO A 42 15.92 -1.48 -2.04
N ALA A 43 15.76 -2.37 -3.03
CA ALA A 43 14.56 -2.44 -3.85
C ALA A 43 13.30 -2.74 -3.01
N ILE A 44 13.40 -3.63 -2.02
CA ILE A 44 12.30 -3.98 -1.13
C ILE A 44 11.95 -2.82 -0.19
N MET A 45 12.95 -2.13 0.34
CA MET A 45 12.72 -0.89 1.10
C MET A 45 12.02 0.18 0.26
N ALA A 46 12.40 0.35 -1.00
CA ALA A 46 11.74 1.28 -1.92
C ALA A 46 10.29 0.86 -2.24
N CYS A 47 10.01 -0.43 -2.44
CA CYS A 47 8.64 -0.92 -2.61
C CYS A 47 7.77 -0.63 -1.38
N ASN A 48 8.29 -0.85 -0.17
CA ASN A 48 7.56 -0.55 1.06
C ASN A 48 7.34 0.94 1.28
N SER A 49 8.32 1.79 0.97
CA SER A 49 8.15 3.23 1.11
C SER A 49 7.10 3.76 0.14
N ALA A 50 7.10 3.28 -1.11
CA ALA A 50 6.06 3.59 -2.08
C ALA A 50 4.67 3.13 -1.63
N PHE A 51 4.57 1.91 -1.08
CA PHE A 51 3.33 1.40 -0.48
C PHE A 51 2.84 2.30 0.65
N GLY A 52 3.71 2.65 1.60
CA GLY A 52 3.36 3.53 2.72
C GLY A 52 2.88 4.92 2.28
N VAL A 53 3.54 5.51 1.28
CA VAL A 53 3.10 6.78 0.67
C VAL A 53 1.74 6.64 0.01
N CYS A 54 1.51 5.57 -0.76
CA CYS A 54 0.23 5.28 -1.41
C CYS A 54 -0.90 5.17 -0.37
N SER A 55 -0.71 4.36 0.67
CA SER A 55 -1.66 4.19 1.77
C SER A 55 -1.93 5.48 2.53
N ALA A 56 -0.92 6.32 2.75
CA ALA A 56 -1.08 7.63 3.39
C ALA A 56 -1.97 8.57 2.54
N LYS A 57 -1.90 8.48 1.21
CA LYS A 57 -2.83 9.24 0.34
C LYS A 57 -4.26 8.69 0.39
N CYS A 58 -4.43 7.37 0.55
CA CYS A 58 -5.75 6.78 0.74
C CYS A 58 -6.46 7.31 2.00
N ALA A 59 -5.73 7.77 3.03
CA ALA A 59 -6.33 8.39 4.21
C ALA A 59 -7.20 9.60 3.85
N LEU A 60 -6.86 10.35 2.80
CA LEU A 60 -7.68 11.48 2.34
C LEU A 60 -9.06 11.03 1.83
N ILE A 61 -9.16 9.82 1.28
CA ILE A 61 -10.41 9.23 0.79
C ILE A 61 -11.27 8.78 1.99
N ALA A 62 -10.65 8.34 3.08
CA ALA A 62 -11.36 7.99 4.31
C ALA A 62 -11.88 9.23 5.06
N LEU A 63 -11.15 10.35 5.01
CA LEU A 63 -11.54 11.62 5.64
C LEU A 63 -12.34 12.55 4.73
N ALA A 64 -12.52 12.21 3.44
CA ALA A 64 -13.32 13.02 2.53
C ALA A 64 -14.78 13.05 3.02
N PRO A 65 -15.40 14.23 3.15
CA PRO A 65 -16.80 14.32 3.55
C PRO A 65 -17.67 13.63 2.50
N THR A 66 -18.46 12.64 2.95
CA THR A 66 -19.52 12.06 2.12
C THR A 66 -20.63 13.10 1.96
N PRO A 67 -21.07 13.42 0.73
CA PRO A 67 -22.24 14.27 0.52
C PRO A 67 -23.54 13.64 1.04
#